data_AF-A0A453BC74-F1
#
_entry.id   AF-A0A453BC74-F1
#
_cell.length_a   1.000
_cell.length_b   1.000
_cell.length_c   1.000
_cell.angle_alpha   90.00
_cell.angle_beta   90.00
_cell.angle_gamma   90.00
#
_symmetry.space_group_name_H-M   'P 1'
#
loop_
_entity.id
_entity.type
_entity.pdbx_description
1 polymer ?
#
loop_
_entity_poly.entity_id
_entity_poly.type
_entity_poly.pdbx_seq_one_letter_code
_entity_poly.pdbx_strand_id
1 'polypeptide(L)' 'DTTADGLGYLPAPVAAAGAPAPAPATALVVSLHALAGIRAEKIILLPVLINDECLLALLDTGSTHNFLPASTMRHLAL' A
#
# COMPACT_ATOMS: atom_id res chain seq x y z
N ASP A 1 -46.99 -34.38 -13.44
CA ASP A 1 -45.66 -34.04 -13.98
C ASP A 1 -45.22 -32.69 -13.49
N THR A 2 -44.07 -32.70 -12.84
CA THR A 2 -43.33 -31.57 -12.31
C THR A 2 -42.71 -30.76 -13.45
N THR A 3 -42.73 -29.44 -13.36
CA THR A 3 -41.53 -28.61 -13.53
C THR A 3 -41.84 -27.18 -13.09
N ALA A 4 -41.42 -26.88 -11.88
CA ALA A 4 -41.52 -25.58 -11.25
C ALA A 4 -40.57 -24.59 -11.93
N ASP A 5 -41.07 -23.37 -12.07
CA ASP A 5 -40.32 -22.11 -12.19
C ASP A 5 -39.05 -22.08 -11.33
N GLY A 6 -38.02 -21.37 -11.80
CA GLY A 6 -37.02 -20.84 -10.89
C GLY A 6 -35.56 -20.86 -11.32
N LEU A 7 -35.23 -20.78 -12.62
CA LEU A 7 -33.85 -20.47 -13.02
C LEU A 7 -33.78 -19.05 -13.53
N GLY A 8 -33.73 -18.12 -12.56
CA GLY A 8 -33.44 -16.71 -12.81
C GLY A 8 -32.19 -16.58 -13.67
N TYR A 9 -32.31 -15.76 -14.73
CA TYR A 9 -31.20 -15.35 -15.56
C TYR A 9 -30.12 -14.70 -14.68
N LEU A 10 -29.06 -15.45 -14.36
CA LEU A 10 -27.86 -14.88 -13.79
C LEU A 10 -27.17 -14.12 -14.94
N PRO A 11 -26.95 -12.80 -14.83
CA PRO A 11 -26.17 -12.09 -15.83
C PRO A 11 -24.81 -12.77 -15.93
N ALA A 12 -24.31 -12.92 -17.16
CA ALA A 12 -22.97 -13.42 -17.42
C ALA A 12 -21.97 -12.70 -16.50
N PRO A 13 -20.93 -13.39 -15.99
CA PRO A 13 -19.94 -12.74 -15.16
C PRO A 13 -19.43 -11.53 -15.94
N VAL A 14 -19.68 -10.33 -15.40
CA VAL A 14 -19.07 -9.12 -15.92
C VAL A 14 -17.58 -9.40 -15.90
N ALA A 15 -16.99 -9.54 -17.08
CA ALA A 15 -15.56 -9.70 -17.21
C ALA A 15 -14.96 -8.56 -16.39
N ALA A 16 -14.29 -8.91 -15.29
CA ALA A 16 -13.62 -7.95 -14.44
C ALA A 16 -12.81 -7.06 -15.38
N ALA A 17 -13.17 -5.77 -15.42
CA ALA A 17 -12.49 -4.78 -16.24
C ALA A 17 -11.00 -5.02 -16.09
N GLY A 18 -10.34 -5.26 -17.22
CA GLY A 18 -9.04 -5.92 -17.30
C GLY A 18 -8.11 -5.47 -16.19
N ALA A 19 -7.51 -6.45 -15.52
CA ALA A 19 -6.44 -6.20 -14.58
C ALA A 19 -5.47 -5.17 -15.21
N PRO A 20 -5.07 -4.12 -14.47
CA PRO A 20 -4.12 -3.15 -14.99
C PRO A 20 -2.94 -3.89 -15.58
N ALA A 21 -2.50 -3.49 -16.77
CA ALA A 21 -1.26 -4.01 -17.35
C ALA A 21 -0.17 -3.94 -16.27
N PRO A 22 0.65 -5.00 -16.11
CA PRO A 22 1.65 -5.04 -15.05
C PRO A 22 2.48 -3.78 -15.13
N ALA A 23 2.42 -2.99 -14.06
CA ALA A 23 3.19 -1.76 -13.97
C ALA A 23 4.68 -2.12 -14.20
N PRO A 24 5.45 -1.27 -14.90
CA PRO A 24 6.87 -1.53 -15.09
C PRO A 24 7.52 -1.77 -13.73
N ALA A 25 8.55 -2.63 -13.68
CA ALA A 25 9.24 -3.02 -12.45
C ALA A 25 9.84 -1.85 -11.63
N THR A 26 9.77 -0.63 -12.16
CA THR A 26 10.16 0.66 -11.56
C THR A 26 8.99 1.50 -11.01
N ALA A 27 7.76 1.02 -11.04
CA ALA A 27 6.61 1.75 -10.49
C ALA A 27 6.66 1.76 -8.96
N LEU A 28 6.80 2.96 -8.38
CA LEU A 28 6.74 3.17 -6.94
C LEU A 28 5.31 3.51 -6.54
N VAL A 29 4.73 2.70 -5.66
CA VAL A 29 3.47 3.03 -4.99
C VAL A 29 3.82 3.44 -3.58
N VAL A 30 3.61 4.72 -3.26
CA VAL A 30 3.86 5.27 -1.93
C VAL A 30 2.66 6.08 -1.48
N SER A 31 2.32 5.99 -0.19
CA SER A 31 1.33 6.88 0.40
C SER A 31 1.85 8.31 0.48
N LEU A 32 1.02 9.29 0.11
CA LEU A 32 1.35 10.70 0.29
C LEU A 32 1.61 11.03 1.76
N HIS A 33 0.88 10.40 2.69
CA HIS A 33 1.08 10.61 4.13
C HIS A 33 2.48 10.18 4.56
N ALA A 34 2.93 9.04 4.03
CA ALA A 34 4.28 8.57 4.25
C ALA A 34 5.27 9.58 3.65
N LEU A 35 5.14 9.89 2.36
CA LEU A 35 6.13 10.68 1.63
C LEU A 35 6.28 12.10 2.18
N ALA A 36 5.18 12.74 2.54
CA ALA A 36 5.17 14.09 3.11
C ALA A 36 5.38 14.12 4.63
N GLY A 37 5.50 12.95 5.29
CA GLY A 37 5.67 12.86 6.74
C GLY A 37 4.47 13.40 7.53
N ILE A 38 3.26 13.30 6.97
CA ILE A 38 2.05 13.86 7.57
C ILE A 38 1.68 13.07 8.83
N ARG A 39 1.55 13.78 9.95
CA ARG A 39 1.03 13.23 11.20
C ARG A 39 -0.47 13.46 11.27
N ALA A 40 -1.24 12.45 10.89
CA ALA A 40 -2.70 12.43 11.01
C ALA A 40 -3.16 11.59 12.21
N GLU A 41 -4.40 11.73 12.63
CA GLU A 41 -4.95 11.08 13.85
C GLU A 41 -4.97 9.54 13.79
N LYS A 42 -4.89 8.95 12.59
CA LYS A 42 -5.02 7.51 12.37
C LYS A 42 -3.83 6.91 11.62
N ILE A 43 -2.62 7.27 12.05
CA ILE A 43 -1.39 6.64 11.56
C ILE A 43 -0.78 5.76 12.65
N ILE A 44 -0.10 4.69 12.24
CA ILE A 44 0.63 3.82 13.16
C ILE A 44 2.11 4.16 13.04
N LEU A 45 2.72 4.59 14.14
CA LEU A 45 4.16 4.84 14.23
C LEU A 45 4.82 3.74 15.03
N LEU A 46 5.94 3.22 14.53
CA LEU A 46 6.74 2.18 15.18
C LEU A 46 8.16 2.70 15.44
N PRO A 47 8.71 2.51 16.65
CA PRO A 47 10.14 2.68 16.89
C PRO A 47 10.95 1.68 16.05
N VAL A 48 12.00 2.15 15.40
CA VAL A 48 12.91 1.34 14.58
C VAL A 48 14.35 1.73 14.92
N LEU A 49 15.20 0.74 15.15
CA LEU A 49 16.63 0.95 15.38
C LEU A 49 17.38 0.79 14.05
N ILE A 50 18.14 1.81 13.65
CA ILE A 50 19.03 1.78 12.48
C ILE A 50 20.39 2.34 12.91
N ASN A 51 21.47 1.58 12.72
CA ASN A 51 22.83 1.99 13.09
C ASN A 51 22.93 2.57 14.52
N ASP A 52 22.34 1.86 15.49
CA ASP A 52 22.25 2.26 16.91
C ASP A 52 21.43 3.54 17.21
N GLU A 53 20.78 4.13 16.21
CA GLU A 53 19.88 5.27 16.37
C GLU A 53 18.41 4.84 16.32
N CYS A 54 17.60 5.34 17.27
CA CYS A 54 16.17 5.04 17.35
C CYS A 54 15.34 6.10 16.61
N LEU A 55 14.63 5.67 15.57
CA LEU A 55 13.77 6.49 14.73
C LEU A 55 12.31 6.08 14.89
N LEU A 56 11.39 6.98 14.56
CA LEU A 56 9.96 6.66 14.43
C LEU A 56 9.60 6.48 12.96
N ALA A 57 9.26 5.27 12.57
CA ALA A 57 8.80 4.94 11.22
C ALA A 57 7.28 4.89 11.16
N LEU A 58 6.71 5.29 10.02
CA LEU A 58 5.30 5.07 9.71
C LEU A 58 5.10 3.64 9.21
N LEU A 59 4.20 2.89 9.84
CA LEU A 59 3.71 1.63 9.31
C LEU A 59 2.63 1.91 8.27
N ASP A 60 2.96 1.68 7.00
CA ASP A 60 2.06 1.88 5.88
C ASP A 60 2.02 0.63 4.98
N THR A 61 0.91 -0.11 5.06
CA THR A 61 0.69 -1.33 4.27
C THR A 61 0.32 -1.04 2.82
N GLY A 62 0.03 0.22 2.46
CA GLY A 62 -0.29 0.63 1.10
C GLY A 62 0.94 1.00 0.25
N SER A 63 2.12 1.12 0.87
CA SER A 63 3.37 1.44 0.17
C SER A 63 4.13 0.18 -0.23
N THR A 64 4.79 0.22 -1.39
CA THR A 64 5.67 -0.87 -1.86
C THR A 64 7.12 -0.72 -1.40
N HIS A 65 7.51 0.47 -0.94
CA HIS A 65 8.88 0.78 -0.52
C HIS A 65 8.88 1.68 0.70
N ASN A 66 9.89 1.49 1.56
CA ASN A 66 10.22 2.43 2.62
C ASN A 66 11.23 3.45 2.09
N PHE A 67 11.19 4.66 2.63
CA PHE A 67 12.14 5.72 2.30
C PHE A 67 12.56 6.45 3.56
N LEU A 68 13.74 7.07 3.50
CA LEU A 68 14.30 7.89 4.56
C LEU A 68 14.63 9.27 4.00
N PRO A 69 14.40 10.36 4.76
CA PRO A 69 14.87 11.67 4.36
C PRO A 69 16.39 11.65 4.20
N ALA A 70 16.89 12.31 3.15
CA ALA A 70 18.34 12.34 2.87
C ALA A 70 19.16 12.92 4.04
N SER A 71 18.59 13.83 4.83
CA SER A 71 19.23 14.34 6.06
C SER A 71 19.39 13.24 7.11
N THR A 72 18.37 12.39 7.28
CA THR A 72 18.40 11.24 8.20
C THR A 72 19.42 10.21 7.73
N MET A 73 19.47 9.90 6.42
CA MET A 73 20.50 9.01 5.87
C MET A 73 21.91 9.52 6.17
N ARG A 74 22.17 10.82 5.95
CA ARG A 74 23.47 11.43 6.30
C ARG A 74 23.79 11.34 7.80
N HIS A 75 22.78 11.50 8.65
CA HIS A 75 22.97 11.38 10.10
C HIS A 75 23.32 9.95 10.52
N LEU A 76 22.67 8.98 9.89
CA LEU A 76 22.90 7.55 10.08
C LEU A 76 24.17 7.02 9.37
N ALA A 77 24.88 7.87 8.63
CA ALA A 77 25.99 7.48 7.76
C ALA A 77 25.65 6.38 6.73
N LEU A 78 24.47 6.49 6.10
CA LEU A 78 23.98 5.64 5.00
C LEU A 78 24.13 6.28 3.63
#